data_AF-A0A0N4YUC8-F1
#
_entry.id   AF-A0A0N4YUC8-F1
#
_cell.length_a   1.000
_cell.length_b   1.000
_cell.length_c   1.000
_cell.angle_alpha   90.00
_cell.angle_beta   90.00
_cell.angle_gamma   90.00
#
_symmetry.space_group_name_H-M   'P 1'
#
loop_
_entity.id
_entity.type
_entity.pdbx_description
1 polymer ?
#
loop_
_entity_poly.entity_id
_entity_poly.type
_entity_poly.pdbx_seq_one_letter_code
_entity_poly.pdbx_strand_id
1 'polypeptide(L)'
;MQKSVYSAAALAKVLYDRLFKWLLEKCNRKIGANTNMMSESVLNSFIGVLDIAGFEIVQKNSFEQLCINYTNEKLQAFFNHFMFVREQSEYLEEGIRWTQADFALDLQPTIDLIEKPLGLLSLLEEECVVPNGSDQSLLQKLCTSLEKYPQFRKAKQSQRCTIVRHFTIKHYAGSVDYNIDSWVEKNRDVVENAVLEVMGEATKPLTKSLFPPGATFNSICCISSEREEISSTVSPRPSRVITRAATSCNQLGSLLETLSSSSAHFIRCVVPNYDRVPNKIDGPLVLNQLR
;
A
#
# COMPACT_ATOMS: atom_id res chain seq x y z
N MET A 1 30.62 4.63 -4.24
CA MET A 1 29.95 5.85 -3.72
C MET A 1 28.43 5.72 -3.79
N GLN A 2 27.84 5.47 -4.97
CA GLN A 2 26.37 5.36 -5.11
C GLN A 2 25.74 4.22 -4.29
N LYS A 3 26.33 3.02 -4.28
CA LYS A 3 25.90 1.90 -3.40
C LYS A 3 25.89 2.28 -1.90
N SER A 4 26.92 2.97 -1.44
CA SER A 4 27.04 3.40 -0.04
C SER A 4 25.97 4.44 0.35
N VAL A 5 25.64 5.36 -0.55
CA VAL A 5 24.55 6.33 -0.35
C VAL A 5 23.20 5.62 -0.25
N TYR A 6 22.95 4.60 -1.07
CA TYR A 6 21.75 3.79 -0.98
C TYR A 6 21.68 2.98 0.31
N SER A 7 22.76 2.32 0.72
CA SER A 7 22.80 1.60 2.02
C SER A 7 22.52 2.53 3.20
N ALA A 8 23.06 3.76 3.19
CA ALA A 8 22.79 4.76 4.22
C ALA A 8 21.31 5.21 4.20
N ALA A 9 20.74 5.44 3.02
CA ALA A 9 19.32 5.79 2.87
C ALA A 9 18.39 4.65 3.34
N ALA A 10 18.73 3.40 3.03
CA ALA A 10 17.99 2.23 3.48
C ALA A 10 18.03 2.13 5.02
N LEU A 11 19.20 2.28 5.64
CA LEU A 11 19.32 2.32 7.11
C LEU A 11 18.46 3.45 7.73
N ALA A 12 18.49 4.64 7.15
CA ALA A 12 17.68 5.77 7.63
C ALA A 12 16.18 5.46 7.57
N LYS A 13 15.71 4.80 6.49
CA LYS A 13 14.32 4.33 6.38
C LYS A 13 13.96 3.34 7.48
N VAL A 14 14.82 2.35 7.74
CA VAL A 14 14.58 1.35 8.81
C VAL A 14 14.52 1.98 10.18
N LEU A 15 15.48 2.86 10.46
CA LEU A 15 15.53 3.54 11.74
C LEU A 15 14.26 4.38 11.96
N TYR A 16 13.82 5.11 10.93
CA TYR A 16 12.60 5.90 10.99
C TYR A 16 11.35 5.03 11.12
N ASP A 17 11.20 3.97 10.33
CA ASP A 17 10.07 3.04 10.39
C ASP A 17 9.93 2.40 11.78
N ARG A 18 11.03 1.88 12.34
CA ARG A 18 11.03 1.28 13.68
C ARG A 18 10.77 2.31 14.77
N LEU A 19 11.37 3.49 14.67
CA LEU A 19 11.12 4.58 15.63
C LEU A 19 9.65 5.00 15.62
N PHE A 20 9.06 5.12 14.43
CA PHE A 20 7.67 5.49 14.26
C PHE A 20 6.73 4.41 14.83
N LYS A 21 6.98 3.14 14.54
CA LYS A 21 6.24 2.01 15.15
C LYS A 21 6.36 1.98 16.67
N TRP A 22 7.56 2.17 17.20
CA TRP A 22 7.79 2.26 18.65
C TRP A 22 7.00 3.41 19.27
N LEU A 23 6.97 4.58 18.63
CA LEU A 23 6.20 5.73 19.08
C LEU A 23 4.69 5.42 19.08
N LEU A 24 4.19 4.84 17.99
CA LEU A 24 2.79 4.41 17.87
C LEU A 24 2.41 3.43 18.99
N GLU A 25 3.23 2.42 19.25
CA GLU A 25 3.00 1.48 20.35
C GLU A 25 2.96 2.17 21.72
N LYS A 26 3.84 3.14 21.97
CA LYS A 26 3.83 3.88 23.25
C LYS A 26 2.58 4.73 23.39
N CYS A 27 2.16 5.41 22.33
CA CYS A 27 0.91 6.17 22.29
C CYS A 27 -0.29 5.23 22.53
N ASN A 28 -0.38 4.13 21.79
CA ASN A 28 -1.47 3.16 21.90
C ASN A 28 -1.56 2.54 23.30
N ARG A 29 -0.42 2.18 23.92
CA ARG A 29 -0.40 1.66 25.30
C ARG A 29 -0.91 2.70 26.31
N LYS A 30 -0.55 3.98 26.13
CA LYS A 30 -0.97 5.06 27.05
C LYS A 30 -2.43 5.42 26.88
N ILE A 31 -2.94 5.45 25.65
CA ILE A 31 -4.34 5.73 25.36
C ILE A 31 -5.22 4.54 25.79
N GLY A 32 -4.81 3.30 25.45
CA GLY A 32 -5.56 2.07 25.73
C GLY A 32 -5.59 1.65 27.21
N ALA A 33 -4.64 2.09 28.04
CA ALA A 33 -4.62 1.78 29.47
C ALA A 33 -5.87 2.30 30.22
N ASN A 34 -6.49 3.38 29.74
CA ASN A 34 -7.71 3.94 30.32
C ASN A 34 -8.97 3.17 29.91
N THR A 35 -8.90 2.35 28.86
CA THR A 35 -10.05 1.62 28.29
C THR A 35 -10.30 0.29 28.99
N ASN A 36 -9.27 -0.33 29.58
CA ASN A 36 -9.35 -1.60 30.31
C ASN A 36 -10.20 -1.58 31.60
N MET A 37 -10.75 -0.41 31.97
CA MET A 37 -11.68 -0.28 33.11
C MET A 37 -13.15 -0.15 32.69
N MET A 38 -13.45 -0.30 31.39
CA MET A 38 -14.81 -0.20 30.87
C MET A 38 -15.46 -1.58 30.68
N SER A 39 -16.80 -1.61 30.73
CA SER A 39 -17.60 -2.82 30.52
C SER A 39 -17.36 -3.43 29.13
N GLU A 40 -17.40 -4.77 29.05
CA GLU A 40 -17.20 -5.58 27.84
C GLU A 40 -18.07 -5.16 26.65
N SER A 41 -19.27 -4.61 26.89
CA SER A 41 -20.16 -4.08 25.85
C SER A 41 -19.66 -2.78 25.22
N VAL A 42 -18.96 -1.93 25.97
CA VAL A 42 -18.35 -0.68 25.48
C VAL A 42 -17.04 -0.96 24.74
N LEU A 43 -16.33 -2.03 25.11
CA LEU A 43 -15.10 -2.46 24.43
C LEU A 43 -15.34 -2.97 23.00
N ASN A 44 -16.54 -3.47 22.70
CA ASN A 44 -16.89 -4.03 21.40
C ASN A 44 -17.48 -3.01 20.40
N SER A 45 -17.66 -1.75 20.81
CA SER A 45 -18.14 -0.68 19.93
C SER A 45 -17.04 0.37 19.74
N PHE A 46 -16.71 0.69 18.51
CA PHE A 46 -15.73 1.73 18.20
C PHE A 46 -16.18 2.57 17.01
N ILE A 47 -15.66 3.80 16.95
CA ILE A 47 -15.74 4.64 15.76
C ILE A 47 -14.35 4.64 15.14
N GLY A 48 -14.23 4.02 13.96
CA GLY A 48 -13.02 4.06 13.16
C GLY A 48 -13.01 5.31 12.27
N VAL A 49 -11.96 6.11 12.37
CA VAL A 49 -11.72 7.22 11.43
C VAL A 49 -10.58 6.81 10.51
N LEU A 50 -10.86 6.69 9.22
CA LEU A 50 -9.88 6.33 8.20
C LEU A 50 -9.30 7.59 7.55
N ASP A 51 -8.03 7.87 7.84
CA ASP A 51 -7.27 8.96 7.22
C ASP A 51 -6.10 8.36 6.42
N ILE A 52 -6.31 8.24 5.10
CA ILE A 52 -5.32 7.70 4.16
C ILE A 52 -5.01 8.77 3.11
N ALA A 53 -3.76 8.80 2.66
CA ALA A 53 -3.34 9.66 1.56
C ALA A 53 -4.23 9.46 0.33
N GLY A 54 -4.74 10.57 -0.21
CA GLY A 54 -5.55 10.54 -1.43
C GLY A 54 -4.77 10.11 -2.67
N PHE A 55 -5.48 9.93 -3.77
CA PHE A 55 -4.89 9.58 -5.06
C PHE A 55 -3.84 10.62 -5.50
N GLU A 56 -2.63 10.18 -5.84
CA GLU A 56 -1.51 11.05 -6.21
C GLU A 56 -1.13 10.91 -7.69
N ILE A 57 -1.10 12.04 -8.38
CA ILE A 57 -0.50 12.16 -9.71
C ILE A 57 0.57 13.24 -9.64
N VAL A 58 1.83 12.82 -9.52
CA VAL A 58 2.98 13.72 -9.49
C VAL A 58 3.78 13.64 -10.79
N GLN A 59 4.78 14.51 -10.93
CA GLN A 59 5.61 14.56 -12.13
C GLN A 59 6.37 13.25 -12.39
N LYS A 60 6.89 12.59 -11.33
CA LYS A 60 7.55 11.28 -11.38
C LYS A 60 6.89 10.31 -10.40
N ASN A 61 5.95 9.49 -10.87
CA ASN A 61 5.31 8.46 -10.06
C ASN A 61 6.21 7.23 -9.97
N SER A 62 6.54 6.78 -8.76
CA SER A 62 7.36 5.58 -8.52
C SER A 62 6.56 4.50 -7.79
N PHE A 63 7.23 3.50 -7.26
CA PHE A 63 6.61 2.36 -6.56
C PHE A 63 5.75 2.82 -5.38
N GLU A 64 6.19 3.83 -4.63
CA GLU A 64 5.44 4.37 -3.49
C GLU A 64 4.07 4.96 -3.93
N GLN A 65 4.05 5.73 -5.01
CA GLN A 65 2.81 6.24 -5.60
C GLN A 65 1.91 5.11 -6.12
N LEU A 66 2.49 4.04 -6.68
CA LEU A 66 1.70 2.88 -7.09
C LEU A 66 0.98 2.27 -5.88
N CYS A 67 1.67 2.05 -4.76
CA CYS A 67 1.05 1.52 -3.55
C CYS A 67 -0.09 2.42 -3.05
N ILE A 68 0.14 3.74 -3.00
CA ILE A 68 -0.89 4.73 -2.59
C ILE A 68 -2.10 4.68 -3.53
N ASN A 69 -1.87 4.71 -4.84
CA ASN A 69 -2.93 4.73 -5.84
C ASN A 69 -3.70 3.40 -5.87
N TYR A 70 -3.03 2.27 -5.68
CA TYR A 70 -3.67 0.95 -5.52
C TYR A 70 -4.55 0.89 -4.28
N THR A 71 -4.09 1.40 -3.13
CA THR A 71 -4.93 1.52 -1.94
C THR A 71 -6.17 2.34 -2.20
N ASN A 72 -6.04 3.50 -2.86
CA ASN A 72 -7.18 4.34 -3.24
C ASN A 72 -8.12 3.61 -4.22
N GLU A 73 -7.59 2.85 -5.18
CA GLU A 73 -8.41 2.04 -6.10
C GLU A 73 -9.29 1.04 -5.34
N LYS A 74 -8.73 0.33 -4.34
CA LYS A 74 -9.51 -0.62 -3.53
C LYS A 74 -10.50 0.07 -2.60
N LEU A 75 -10.14 1.21 -2.01
CA LEU A 75 -11.06 1.99 -1.18
C LEU A 75 -12.22 2.55 -2.02
N GLN A 76 -11.95 2.98 -3.25
CA GLN A 76 -12.99 3.43 -4.17
C GLN A 76 -13.89 2.27 -4.61
N ALA A 77 -13.31 1.08 -4.87
CA ALA A 77 -14.11 -0.11 -5.17
C ALA A 77 -14.99 -0.52 -3.97
N PHE A 78 -14.44 -0.46 -2.74
CA PHE A 78 -15.21 -0.66 -1.52
C PHE A 78 -16.34 0.37 -1.37
N PHE A 79 -16.07 1.65 -1.64
CA PHE A 79 -17.09 2.71 -1.64
C PHE A 79 -18.19 2.41 -2.66
N ASN A 80 -17.84 2.04 -3.89
CA ASN A 80 -18.82 1.71 -4.93
C ASN A 80 -19.66 0.50 -4.51
N HIS A 81 -19.04 -0.55 -3.95
CA HIS A 81 -19.75 -1.71 -3.46
C HIS A 81 -20.68 -1.36 -2.30
N PHE A 82 -20.17 -0.66 -1.29
CA PHE A 82 -20.93 -0.30 -0.10
C PHE A 82 -22.08 0.66 -0.39
N MET A 83 -21.86 1.68 -1.23
CA MET A 83 -22.93 2.63 -1.58
C MET A 83 -23.94 2.00 -2.52
N PHE A 84 -23.51 1.39 -3.63
CA PHE A 84 -24.47 0.98 -4.64
C PHE A 84 -25.03 -0.43 -4.41
N VAL A 85 -24.24 -1.41 -3.98
CA VAL A 85 -24.73 -2.80 -3.87
C VAL A 85 -25.56 -2.96 -2.61
N ARG A 86 -25.13 -2.38 -1.48
CA ARG A 86 -25.88 -2.45 -0.23
C ARG A 86 -27.23 -1.75 -0.37
N GLU A 87 -27.25 -0.54 -0.91
CA GLU A 87 -28.47 0.23 -1.09
C GLU A 87 -29.43 -0.42 -2.09
N GLN A 88 -28.91 -1.03 -3.17
CA GLN A 88 -29.73 -1.84 -4.08
C GLN A 88 -30.29 -3.11 -3.43
N SER A 89 -29.55 -3.75 -2.51
CA SER A 89 -30.04 -4.89 -1.74
C SER A 89 -31.20 -4.50 -0.83
N GLU A 90 -31.09 -3.34 -0.17
CA GLU A 90 -32.15 -2.79 0.69
C GLU A 90 -33.40 -2.44 -0.12
N TYR A 91 -33.25 -1.80 -1.29
CA TYR A 91 -34.37 -1.54 -2.20
C TYR A 91 -35.09 -2.82 -2.65
N LEU A 92 -34.34 -3.90 -2.87
CA LEU A 92 -34.92 -5.19 -3.25
C LEU A 92 -35.69 -5.82 -2.08
N GLU A 93 -35.15 -5.75 -0.86
CA GLU A 93 -35.80 -6.23 0.37
C GLU A 93 -37.10 -5.44 0.66
N GLU A 94 -37.11 -4.14 0.41
CA GLU A 94 -38.29 -3.28 0.56
C GLU A 94 -39.30 -3.41 -0.60
N GLY A 95 -38.99 -4.19 -1.64
CA GLY A 95 -39.86 -4.38 -2.81
C GLY A 95 -39.95 -3.15 -3.73
N ILE A 96 -38.97 -2.24 -3.66
CA ILE A 96 -38.88 -1.06 -4.51
C ILE A 96 -38.45 -1.50 -5.91
N ARG A 97 -39.21 -1.08 -6.93
CA ARG A 97 -38.87 -1.33 -8.34
C ARG A 97 -37.67 -0.50 -8.75
N TRP A 98 -36.49 -1.11 -8.67
CA TRP A 98 -35.21 -0.52 -9.09
C TRP A 98 -34.56 -1.34 -10.21
N THR A 99 -33.94 -0.68 -11.20
CA THR A 99 -33.16 -1.34 -12.24
C THR A 99 -31.73 -1.49 -11.75
N GLN A 100 -31.28 -2.73 -11.52
CA GLN A 100 -29.91 -2.97 -11.06
C GLN A 100 -28.88 -2.44 -12.07
N ALA A 101 -27.93 -1.67 -11.56
CA ALA A 101 -26.83 -1.13 -12.34
C ALA A 101 -25.50 -1.57 -11.72
N ASP A 102 -24.61 -2.10 -12.55
CA ASP A 102 -23.40 -2.82 -12.14
C ASP A 102 -22.20 -1.86 -11.93
N PHE A 103 -22.36 -0.93 -10.99
CA PHE A 103 -21.33 0.06 -10.65
C PHE A 103 -20.16 -0.52 -9.84
N ALA A 104 -20.33 -1.74 -9.30
CA ALA A 104 -19.37 -2.35 -8.37
C ALA A 104 -18.14 -2.95 -9.06
N LEU A 105 -18.24 -3.32 -10.33
CA LEU A 105 -17.20 -4.08 -11.02
C LEU A 105 -16.32 -3.24 -11.96
N ASP A 106 -16.60 -1.94 -12.14
CA ASP A 106 -15.87 -1.10 -13.11
C ASP A 106 -14.37 -0.96 -12.75
N LEU A 107 -14.04 -1.01 -11.45
CA LEU A 107 -12.66 -0.89 -10.96
C LEU A 107 -11.94 -2.23 -10.81
N GLN A 108 -12.68 -3.34 -10.84
CA GLN A 108 -12.13 -4.68 -10.64
C GLN A 108 -11.04 -5.03 -11.66
N PRO A 109 -11.14 -4.67 -12.96
CA PRO A 109 -10.06 -4.94 -13.91
C PRO A 109 -8.72 -4.29 -13.56
N THR A 110 -8.72 -3.06 -13.02
CA THR A 110 -7.48 -2.37 -12.61
C THR A 110 -6.92 -2.97 -11.33
N ILE A 111 -7.77 -3.32 -10.37
CA ILE A 111 -7.37 -4.01 -9.14
C ILE A 111 -6.74 -5.37 -9.48
N ASP A 112 -7.42 -6.15 -10.33
CA ASP A 112 -6.97 -7.45 -10.80
C ASP A 112 -5.61 -7.37 -11.52
N LEU A 113 -5.41 -6.38 -12.37
CA LEU A 113 -4.13 -6.12 -13.03
C LEU A 113 -2.98 -6.01 -12.02
N ILE A 114 -3.24 -5.39 -10.87
CA ILE A 114 -2.23 -5.09 -9.85
C ILE A 114 -2.00 -6.29 -8.91
N GLU A 115 -3.08 -6.87 -8.37
CA GLU A 115 -3.00 -7.81 -7.24
C GLU A 115 -3.14 -9.29 -7.60
N LYS A 116 -3.76 -9.66 -8.74
CA LYS A 116 -3.98 -11.07 -9.06
C LYS A 116 -2.66 -11.82 -9.28
N PRO A 117 -2.67 -13.17 -9.19
CA PRO A 117 -1.56 -13.98 -9.65
C PRO A 117 -1.15 -13.61 -11.08
N LEU A 118 0.15 -13.47 -11.35
CA LEU A 118 0.71 -12.94 -12.61
C LEU A 118 0.37 -11.47 -12.90
N GLY A 119 -0.22 -10.76 -11.94
CA GLY A 119 -0.39 -9.31 -11.93
C GLY A 119 0.91 -8.59 -11.58
N LEU A 120 0.84 -7.26 -11.56
CA LEU A 120 2.02 -6.40 -11.41
C LEU A 120 2.82 -6.70 -10.13
N LEU A 121 2.16 -6.83 -8.97
CA LEU A 121 2.86 -7.05 -7.70
C LEU A 121 3.51 -8.44 -7.66
N SER A 122 2.85 -9.47 -8.19
CA SER A 122 3.41 -10.83 -8.31
C SER A 122 4.68 -10.84 -9.16
N LEU A 123 4.67 -10.15 -10.32
CA LEU A 123 5.83 -10.07 -11.21
C LEU A 123 6.98 -9.30 -10.57
N LEU A 124 6.68 -8.27 -9.78
CA LEU A 124 7.67 -7.53 -9.00
C LEU A 124 8.29 -8.41 -7.89
N GLU A 125 7.48 -9.18 -7.17
CA GLU A 125 7.95 -10.12 -6.15
C GLU A 125 8.89 -11.18 -6.75
N GLU A 126 8.51 -11.78 -7.87
CA GLU A 126 9.34 -12.74 -8.59
C GLU A 126 10.71 -12.14 -8.94
N GLU A 127 10.73 -10.93 -9.50
CA GLU A 127 11.98 -10.26 -9.88
C GLU A 127 12.85 -9.90 -8.67
N CYS A 128 12.23 -9.62 -7.51
CA CYS A 128 12.94 -9.36 -6.27
C CYS A 128 13.72 -10.59 -5.78
N VAL A 129 13.27 -11.82 -6.08
CA VAL A 129 13.93 -13.06 -5.66
C VAL A 129 15.03 -13.50 -6.65
N VAL A 130 14.98 -13.04 -7.91
CA VAL A 130 15.99 -13.39 -8.93
C VAL A 130 17.35 -12.79 -8.56
N PRO A 131 18.46 -13.58 -8.51
CA PRO A 131 19.78 -13.11 -8.08
C PRO A 131 20.32 -11.89 -8.84
N ASN A 132 19.95 -11.75 -10.11
CA ASN A 132 20.30 -10.61 -10.98
C ASN A 132 19.06 -9.88 -11.51
N GLY A 133 17.96 -9.90 -10.75
CA GLY A 133 16.73 -9.19 -11.12
C GLY A 133 16.99 -7.69 -11.27
N SER A 134 16.44 -7.11 -12.34
CA SER A 134 16.65 -5.70 -12.69
C SER A 134 15.33 -5.03 -13.05
N ASP A 135 15.29 -3.70 -12.92
CA ASP A 135 14.09 -2.93 -13.29
C ASP A 135 13.76 -3.07 -14.80
N GLN A 136 14.78 -3.29 -15.64
CA GLN A 136 14.60 -3.47 -17.09
C GLN A 136 13.97 -4.83 -17.43
N SER A 137 14.42 -5.90 -16.76
CA SER A 137 13.82 -7.24 -16.93
C SER A 137 12.40 -7.28 -16.35
N LEU A 138 12.16 -6.61 -15.22
CA LEU A 138 10.80 -6.39 -14.70
C LEU A 138 9.93 -5.68 -15.73
N LEU A 139 10.40 -4.57 -16.29
CA LEU A 139 9.66 -3.80 -17.29
C LEU A 139 9.27 -4.66 -18.51
N GLN A 140 10.21 -5.45 -19.01
CA GLN A 140 9.95 -6.34 -20.14
C GLN A 140 8.88 -7.39 -19.79
N LYS A 141 8.95 -8.00 -18.60
CA LYS A 141 7.92 -8.94 -18.12
C LYS A 141 6.56 -8.27 -17.98
N LEU A 142 6.49 -7.07 -17.40
CA LEU A 142 5.26 -6.31 -17.25
C LEU A 142 4.64 -6.00 -18.62
N CYS A 143 5.44 -5.53 -19.58
CA CYS A 143 4.95 -5.24 -20.93
C CYS A 143 4.39 -6.51 -21.60
N THR A 144 5.13 -7.63 -21.58
CA THR A 144 4.68 -8.86 -22.23
C THR A 144 3.45 -9.49 -21.56
N SER A 145 3.40 -9.51 -20.22
CA SER A 145 2.32 -10.17 -19.48
C SER A 145 1.05 -9.32 -19.37
N LEU A 146 1.20 -7.99 -19.28
CA LEU A 146 0.09 -7.08 -18.99
C LEU A 146 -0.46 -6.34 -20.21
N GLU A 147 0.20 -6.37 -21.38
CA GLU A 147 -0.28 -5.71 -22.61
C GLU A 147 -1.67 -6.19 -23.07
N LYS A 148 -2.08 -7.40 -22.69
CA LYS A 148 -3.43 -7.93 -22.97
C LYS A 148 -4.56 -7.20 -22.23
N TYR A 149 -4.25 -6.46 -21.17
CA TYR A 149 -5.25 -5.75 -20.38
C TYR A 149 -5.43 -4.31 -20.87
N PRO A 150 -6.66 -3.85 -21.16
CA PRO A 150 -6.88 -2.50 -21.69
C PRO A 150 -6.52 -1.38 -20.71
N GLN A 151 -6.40 -1.69 -19.41
CA GLN A 151 -6.00 -0.79 -18.35
C GLN A 151 -4.49 -0.49 -18.38
N PHE A 152 -3.68 -1.34 -19.01
CA PHE A 152 -2.23 -1.19 -19.08
C PHE A 152 -1.81 -0.72 -20.47
N ARG A 153 -0.92 0.26 -20.54
CA ARG A 153 -0.32 0.73 -21.79
C ARG A 153 1.16 0.98 -21.63
N LYS A 154 1.95 0.68 -22.66
CA LYS A 154 3.34 1.11 -22.72
C LYS A 154 3.39 2.63 -22.93
N ALA A 155 4.13 3.34 -22.08
CA ALA A 155 4.23 4.78 -22.19
C ALA A 155 5.06 5.17 -23.42
N LYS A 156 4.63 6.20 -24.15
CA LYS A 156 5.39 6.74 -25.27
C LYS A 156 6.41 7.74 -24.73
N GLN A 157 7.70 7.40 -24.80
CA GLN A 157 8.77 8.33 -24.45
C GLN A 157 8.89 9.39 -25.55
N SER A 158 8.47 10.63 -25.26
CA SER A 158 8.70 11.76 -26.16
C SER A 158 10.12 12.29 -25.99
N GLN A 159 10.81 12.58 -27.09
CA GLN A 159 12.16 13.16 -27.08
C GLN A 159 12.22 14.54 -26.37
N ARG A 160 11.08 15.21 -26.20
CA ARG A 160 10.97 16.52 -25.52
C ARG A 160 10.74 16.41 -24.00
N CYS A 161 10.48 15.22 -23.47
CA CYS A 161 10.18 15.05 -22.05
C CYS A 161 11.44 14.59 -21.30
N THR A 162 11.89 15.39 -20.33
CA THR A 162 13.04 15.08 -19.47
C THR A 162 12.74 13.99 -18.44
N ILE A 163 11.46 13.68 -18.21
CA ILE A 163 11.04 12.68 -17.24
C ILE A 163 10.80 11.35 -17.96
N VAL A 164 11.50 10.30 -17.51
CA VAL A 164 11.37 8.94 -18.05
C VAL A 164 10.08 8.30 -17.55
N ARG A 165 9.24 7.84 -18.48
CA ARG A 165 7.96 7.18 -18.24
C ARG A 165 7.96 5.84 -18.97
N HIS A 166 7.70 4.75 -18.26
CA HIS A 166 7.88 3.41 -18.80
C HIS A 166 6.55 2.77 -19.19
N PHE A 167 5.54 2.89 -18.34
CA PHE A 167 4.20 2.38 -18.60
C PHE A 167 3.14 3.25 -17.92
N THR A 168 1.90 3.07 -18.34
CA THR A 168 0.73 3.80 -17.89
C THR A 168 -0.32 2.81 -17.39
N ILE A 169 -0.90 3.08 -16.22
CA ILE A 169 -2.07 2.36 -15.72
C ILE A 169 -3.27 3.30 -15.71
N LYS A 170 -4.41 2.83 -16.22
CA LYS A 170 -5.69 3.52 -16.12
C LYS A 170 -6.34 3.23 -14.77
N HIS A 171 -6.35 4.23 -13.90
CA HIS A 171 -7.03 4.22 -12.62
C HIS A 171 -8.40 4.91 -12.72
N TYR A 172 -9.25 4.78 -11.70
CA TYR A 172 -10.53 5.51 -11.65
C TYR A 172 -10.37 7.03 -11.77
N ALA A 173 -9.33 7.60 -11.14
CA ALA A 173 -9.06 9.03 -11.15
C ALA A 173 -8.33 9.53 -12.42
N GLY A 174 -7.90 8.62 -13.30
CA GLY A 174 -7.21 8.96 -14.55
C GLY A 174 -6.06 8.03 -14.91
N SER A 175 -5.42 8.30 -16.04
CA SER A 175 -4.23 7.56 -16.47
C SER A 175 -2.97 8.10 -15.78
N VAL A 176 -2.22 7.21 -15.13
CA VAL A 176 -1.00 7.56 -14.40
C VAL A 176 0.21 6.90 -15.06
N ASP A 177 1.20 7.72 -15.39
CA ASP A 177 2.48 7.27 -15.94
C ASP A 177 3.46 6.95 -14.81
N TYR A 178 3.98 5.73 -14.81
CA TYR A 178 4.94 5.24 -13.80
C TYR A 178 6.36 5.13 -14.35
N ASN A 179 7.30 5.43 -13.46
CA ASN A 179 8.72 5.24 -13.67
C ASN A 179 9.19 4.06 -12.81
N ILE A 180 9.75 3.04 -13.47
CA ILE A 180 10.16 1.76 -12.86
C ILE A 180 11.54 1.82 -12.17
N ASP A 181 12.24 2.94 -12.24
CA ASP A 181 13.60 3.04 -11.70
C ASP A 181 13.62 2.70 -10.21
N SER A 182 14.52 1.80 -9.83
CA SER A 182 14.74 1.31 -8.47
C SER A 182 13.55 0.57 -7.84
N TRP A 183 12.59 0.06 -8.62
CA TRP A 183 11.45 -0.69 -8.06
C TRP A 183 11.87 -1.99 -7.39
N VAL A 184 12.74 -2.76 -8.04
CA VAL A 184 13.22 -4.04 -7.50
C VAL A 184 13.97 -3.80 -6.17
N GLU A 185 14.83 -2.79 -6.13
CA GLU A 185 15.56 -2.43 -4.90
C GLU A 185 14.64 -1.91 -3.79
N LYS A 186 13.70 -1.00 -4.13
CA LYS A 186 12.72 -0.45 -3.18
C LYS A 186 11.81 -1.52 -2.59
N ASN A 187 11.46 -2.55 -3.34
CA ASN A 187 10.58 -3.62 -2.89
C ASN A 187 11.33 -4.74 -2.14
N ARG A 188 12.62 -4.96 -2.47
CA ARG A 188 13.52 -5.82 -1.68
C ARG A 188 13.70 -5.29 -0.27
N ASP A 189 13.85 -3.98 -0.14
CA ASP A 189 13.98 -3.28 1.14
C ASP A 189 15.04 -3.94 2.07
N VAL A 190 16.16 -4.35 1.46
CA VAL A 190 17.25 -5.07 2.15
C VAL A 190 18.22 -4.05 2.73
N VAL A 191 18.52 -4.20 4.03
CA VAL A 191 19.63 -3.51 4.70
C VAL A 191 20.74 -4.53 4.95
N GLU A 192 21.99 -4.06 4.86
CA GLU A 192 23.15 -4.90 5.13
C GLU A 192 23.17 -5.39 6.59
N ASN A 193 23.26 -6.71 6.78
CA ASN A 193 23.18 -7.34 8.10
C ASN A 193 24.23 -6.83 9.08
N ALA A 194 25.46 -6.59 8.62
CA ALA A 194 26.53 -6.04 9.46
C ALA A 194 26.15 -4.70 10.09
N VAL A 195 25.38 -3.86 9.38
CA VAL A 195 24.90 -2.58 9.91
C VAL A 195 23.84 -2.81 10.99
N LEU A 196 22.96 -3.80 10.81
CA LEU A 196 21.91 -4.14 11.77
C LEU A 196 22.48 -4.77 13.05
N GLU A 197 23.52 -5.58 12.93
CA GLU A 197 24.26 -6.17 14.05
C GLU A 197 24.90 -5.08 14.92
N VAL A 198 25.62 -4.12 14.30
CA VAL A 198 26.20 -2.97 15.01
C VAL A 198 25.14 -2.13 15.71
N MET A 199 23.97 -1.94 15.08
CA MET A 199 22.85 -1.22 15.72
C MET A 199 22.28 -1.98 16.92
N GLY A 200 22.34 -3.32 16.93
CA GLY A 200 21.94 -4.14 18.08
C GLY A 200 22.91 -4.07 19.26
N GLU A 201 24.18 -3.77 19.02
CA GLU A 201 25.20 -3.54 20.05
C GLU A 201 25.17 -2.12 20.64
N ALA A 202 24.35 -1.23 20.09
CA ALA A 202 24.29 0.17 20.50
C ALA A 202 24.07 0.33 22.01
N THR A 203 24.77 1.25 22.66
CA THR A 203 24.69 1.44 24.12
C THR A 203 23.44 2.17 24.60
N LYS A 204 22.80 2.95 23.71
CA LYS A 204 21.63 3.76 24.05
C LYS A 204 20.38 2.88 24.22
N PRO A 205 19.61 3.02 25.32
CA PRO A 205 18.44 2.19 25.58
C PRO A 205 17.39 2.20 24.48
N LEU A 206 17.11 3.38 23.89
CA LEU A 206 16.15 3.50 22.80
C LEU A 206 16.61 2.70 21.57
N THR A 207 17.87 2.85 21.16
CA THR A 207 18.42 2.14 20.00
C THR A 207 18.39 0.63 20.22
N LYS A 208 18.73 0.12 21.42
CA LYS A 208 18.56 -1.30 21.76
C LYS A 208 17.12 -1.78 21.67
N SER A 209 16.16 -0.95 22.08
CA SER A 209 14.74 -1.26 21.95
C SER A 209 14.27 -1.32 20.50
N LEU A 210 14.89 -0.53 19.61
CA LEU A 210 14.58 -0.54 18.17
C LEU A 210 15.31 -1.67 17.43
N PHE A 211 16.46 -2.11 17.93
CA PHE A 211 17.30 -3.16 17.35
C PHE A 211 17.64 -4.21 18.43
N PRO A 212 16.69 -5.08 18.81
CA PRO A 212 16.94 -6.09 19.84
C PRO A 212 17.99 -7.12 19.36
N PRO A 213 19.02 -7.43 20.18
CA PRO A 213 20.06 -8.38 19.80
C PRO A 213 19.49 -9.79 19.60
N GLY A 214 19.86 -10.46 18.51
CA GLY A 214 19.40 -11.80 18.15
C GLY A 214 18.12 -11.87 17.30
N ALA A 215 17.50 -10.73 16.99
CA ALA A 215 16.39 -10.71 16.02
C ALA A 215 16.92 -10.92 14.59
N THR A 216 16.33 -11.87 13.85
CA THR A 216 16.67 -12.11 12.45
C THR A 216 16.18 -10.94 11.60
N PHE A 217 17.06 -9.96 11.35
CA PHE A 217 16.71 -8.73 10.65
C PHE A 217 16.65 -8.83 9.12
N ASN A 218 16.53 -10.04 8.56
CA ASN A 218 16.71 -10.32 7.13
C ASN A 218 15.68 -9.65 6.19
N SER A 219 14.69 -8.91 6.71
CA SER A 219 13.90 -7.94 5.94
C SER A 219 13.15 -7.01 6.92
N ILE A 220 12.94 -5.76 6.51
CA ILE A 220 12.07 -4.79 7.20
C ILE A 220 10.65 -5.35 7.38
N CYS A 221 10.24 -6.29 6.53
CA CYS A 221 8.91 -6.86 6.49
C CYS A 221 8.73 -8.14 7.34
N CYS A 222 9.76 -8.59 8.08
CA CYS A 222 9.69 -9.81 8.90
C CYS A 222 9.19 -9.59 10.35
N ILE A 223 8.54 -8.47 10.66
CA ILE A 223 7.93 -8.27 11.99
C ILE A 223 6.41 -8.42 11.88
N SER A 224 5.96 -9.65 11.66
CA SER A 224 4.61 -10.11 12.06
C SER A 224 4.45 -11.60 11.78
N SER A 225 4.99 -12.41 12.69
CA SER A 225 4.45 -13.74 12.97
C SER A 225 4.90 -14.15 14.36
N GLU A 226 4.34 -13.50 15.38
CA GLU A 226 4.02 -14.22 16.61
C GLU A 226 2.91 -15.21 16.25
N ARG A 227 3.29 -16.36 15.69
CA ARG A 227 2.47 -17.56 15.81
C ARG A 227 3.13 -18.39 16.88
N GLU A 228 2.36 -18.62 17.93
CA GLU A 228 2.67 -19.46 19.08
C GLU A 228 3.47 -20.70 18.69
N GLU A 229 4.50 -20.96 19.46
CA GLU A 229 5.28 -22.20 19.43
C GLU A 229 4.34 -23.39 19.69
N ILE A 230 3.85 -24.01 18.61
CA ILE A 230 3.36 -25.38 18.66
C ILE A 230 4.37 -26.25 17.93
N SER A 231 5.19 -26.90 18.75
CA SER A 231 6.02 -28.07 18.48
C SER A 231 5.53 -28.90 17.27
N SER A 232 6.28 -28.87 16.18
CA SER A 232 6.39 -30.03 15.28
C SER A 232 7.67 -29.99 14.45
N THR A 233 8.30 -31.15 14.38
CA THR A 233 9.58 -31.49 13.76
C THR A 233 9.51 -31.42 12.23
N VAL A 234 9.51 -30.20 11.68
CA VAL A 234 9.71 -29.96 10.24
C VAL A 234 10.78 -28.89 10.10
N SER A 235 11.79 -29.18 9.29
CA SER A 235 12.87 -28.25 8.94
C SER A 235 12.30 -26.87 8.58
N PRO A 236 12.92 -25.76 9.04
CA PRO A 236 12.42 -24.43 8.75
C PRO A 236 12.45 -24.23 7.24
N ARG A 237 11.28 -24.10 6.62
CA ARG A 237 11.14 -23.67 5.23
C ARG A 237 11.93 -22.36 5.08
N PRO A 238 12.67 -22.15 3.97
CA PRO A 238 13.36 -20.88 3.77
C PRO A 238 12.33 -19.77 3.91
N SER A 239 12.58 -18.85 4.83
CA SER A 239 11.75 -17.68 5.09
C SER A 239 11.53 -16.97 3.76
N ARG A 240 10.28 -17.02 3.23
CA ARG A 240 9.92 -16.20 2.06
C ARG A 240 10.24 -14.77 2.44
N VAL A 241 11.09 -14.11 1.65
CA VAL A 241 11.30 -12.67 1.77
C VAL A 241 9.95 -12.03 1.54
N ILE A 242 9.31 -11.57 2.62
CA ILE A 242 8.09 -10.79 2.51
C ILE A 242 8.52 -9.43 1.96
N THR A 243 7.96 -9.06 0.82
CA THR A 243 8.26 -7.77 0.20
C THR A 243 7.36 -6.69 0.77
N ARG A 244 7.75 -5.42 0.58
CA ARG A 244 6.95 -4.28 1.04
C ARG A 244 5.55 -4.27 0.41
N ALA A 245 5.45 -4.66 -0.87
CA ALA A 245 4.17 -4.86 -1.56
C ALA A 245 3.29 -5.88 -0.83
N ALA A 246 3.82 -7.07 -0.53
CA ALA A 246 3.07 -8.14 0.13
C ALA A 246 2.52 -7.71 1.50
N THR A 247 3.34 -7.05 2.33
CA THR A 247 2.90 -6.54 3.63
C THR A 247 1.79 -5.51 3.49
N SER A 248 1.93 -4.57 2.54
CA SER A 248 0.90 -3.55 2.28
C SER A 248 -0.42 -4.16 1.81
N CYS A 249 -0.39 -5.16 0.94
CA CYS A 249 -1.59 -5.86 0.47
C CYS A 249 -2.30 -6.60 1.61
N ASN A 250 -1.56 -7.29 2.48
CA ASN A 250 -2.14 -8.00 3.62
C ASN A 250 -2.80 -7.04 4.61
N GLN A 251 -2.12 -5.94 4.95
CA GLN A 251 -2.66 -4.90 5.83
C GLN A 251 -3.92 -4.26 5.24
N LEU A 252 -3.91 -3.95 3.94
CA LEU A 252 -5.07 -3.42 3.24
C LEU A 252 -6.24 -4.41 3.22
N GLY A 253 -5.97 -5.71 3.01
CA GLY A 253 -6.99 -6.75 3.09
C GLY A 253 -7.68 -6.80 4.46
N SER A 254 -6.89 -6.83 5.53
CA SER A 254 -7.43 -6.84 6.91
C SER A 254 -8.20 -5.55 7.24
N LEU A 255 -7.76 -4.40 6.75
CA LEU A 255 -8.48 -3.14 6.88
C LEU A 255 -9.85 -3.22 6.17
N LEU A 256 -9.89 -3.68 4.92
CA LEU A 256 -11.14 -3.79 4.16
C LEU A 256 -12.13 -4.77 4.79
N GLU A 257 -11.63 -5.87 5.37
CA GLU A 257 -12.47 -6.81 6.13
C GLU A 257 -13.10 -6.15 7.36
N THR A 258 -12.30 -5.37 8.10
CA THR A 258 -12.79 -4.60 9.26
C THR A 258 -13.82 -3.54 8.87
N LEU A 259 -13.62 -2.88 7.72
CA LEU A 259 -14.58 -1.90 7.20
C LEU A 259 -15.88 -2.57 6.74
N SER A 260 -15.80 -3.77 6.16
CA SER A 260 -16.96 -4.52 5.65
C SER A 260 -17.87 -5.02 6.77
N SER A 261 -17.33 -5.30 7.95
CA SER A 261 -18.11 -5.69 9.13
C SER A 261 -18.67 -4.50 9.93
N SER A 262 -18.33 -3.27 9.52
CA SER A 262 -18.71 -2.03 10.21
C SER A 262 -19.74 -1.22 9.42
N SER A 263 -20.49 -0.34 10.09
CA SER A 263 -21.30 0.67 9.40
C SER A 263 -20.40 1.82 8.93
N ALA A 264 -20.22 1.96 7.62
CA ALA A 264 -19.38 3.01 7.03
C ALA A 264 -20.17 4.31 6.78
N HIS A 265 -19.53 5.44 7.11
CA HIS A 265 -19.98 6.78 6.77
C HIS A 265 -18.87 7.49 5.97
N PHE A 266 -19.23 8.15 4.86
CA PHE A 266 -18.25 8.72 3.93
C PHE A 266 -18.30 10.24 3.89
N ILE A 267 -17.11 10.85 3.86
CA ILE A 267 -16.92 12.28 3.61
C ILE A 267 -15.98 12.41 2.40
N ARG A 268 -16.50 12.92 1.28
CA ARG A 268 -15.70 13.16 0.06
C ARG A 268 -15.13 14.57 0.10
N CYS A 269 -13.84 14.68 0.42
CA CYS A 269 -13.11 15.94 0.34
C CYS A 269 -12.74 16.25 -1.12
N VAL A 270 -12.98 17.48 -1.57
CA VAL A 270 -12.68 17.93 -2.95
C VAL A 270 -11.63 19.03 -2.90
N VAL A 271 -10.59 18.90 -3.72
CA VAL A 271 -9.52 19.90 -3.82
C VAL A 271 -10.02 21.08 -4.67
N PRO A 272 -10.06 22.31 -4.12
CA PRO A 272 -10.61 23.46 -4.84
C PRO A 272 -9.61 24.07 -5.82
N ASN A 273 -8.29 24.03 -5.53
CA ASN A 273 -7.22 24.51 -6.39
C ASN A 273 -5.85 23.90 -5.98
N TYR A 274 -4.91 23.79 -6.92
CA TYR A 274 -3.56 23.29 -6.64
C TYR A 274 -2.65 24.29 -5.91
N ASP A 275 -2.97 25.59 -5.98
CA ASP A 275 -2.17 26.65 -5.35
C ASP A 275 -2.36 26.71 -3.82
N ARG A 276 -3.29 25.92 -3.27
CA ARG A 276 -3.66 25.89 -1.84
C ARG A 276 -4.10 27.26 -1.31
N VAL A 277 -4.71 28.07 -2.17
CA VAL A 277 -5.19 29.42 -1.83
C VAL A 277 -6.65 29.34 -1.36
N PRO A 278 -7.01 29.96 -0.22
CA PRO A 278 -8.39 30.00 0.22
C PRO A 278 -9.26 30.80 -0.76
N ASN A 279 -10.56 30.46 -0.84
CA ASN A 279 -11.56 31.16 -1.67
C ASN A 279 -11.29 31.17 -3.19
N LYS A 280 -10.36 30.33 -3.69
CA LYS A 280 -10.13 30.12 -5.12
C LYS A 280 -10.65 28.75 -5.52
N ILE A 281 -11.48 28.69 -6.56
CA ILE A 281 -12.02 27.43 -7.10
C ILE A 281 -11.65 27.32 -8.59
N ASP A 282 -11.02 26.21 -8.95
CA ASP A 282 -10.78 25.80 -10.32
C ASP A 282 -11.91 24.86 -10.76
N GLY A 283 -12.82 25.37 -11.60
CA GLY A 283 -14.00 24.64 -12.06
C GLY A 283 -13.67 23.32 -12.77
N PRO A 284 -12.81 23.33 -13.82
CA PRO A 284 -12.34 22.10 -14.46
C PRO A 284 -11.75 21.06 -13.50
N LEU A 285 -10.95 21.48 -12.52
CA LEU A 285 -10.38 20.59 -11.50
C LEU A 285 -11.46 19.95 -10.63
N VAL A 286 -12.42 20.74 -10.14
CA VAL A 286 -13.51 20.25 -9.30
C VAL A 286 -14.42 19.31 -10.09
N LEU A 287 -14.76 19.66 -11.34
CA LEU A 287 -15.59 18.82 -12.21
C LEU A 287 -14.96 17.44 -12.48
N ASN A 288 -13.64 17.39 -12.70
CA ASN A 288 -12.95 16.12 -12.89
C ASN A 288 -12.94 15.24 -11.63
N GLN A 289 -12.96 15.84 -10.44
CA GLN A 289 -13.05 15.11 -9.17
C GLN A 289 -14.47 14.67 -8.81
N LEU A 290 -15.52 15.23 -9.43
CA LEU A 290 -16.91 14.88 -9.16
C LEU A 290 -17.48 13.86 -10.14
N ARG A 291 -16.82 13.65 -11.29
CA ARG A 291 -17.10 12.56 -12.21
C ARG A 291 -16.73 11.22 -11.59
#